data_AF-A0A2E6C8A0-F1
#
_entry.id   AF-A0A2E6C8A0-F1
#
_cell.length_a   1.000
_cell.length_b   1.000
_cell.length_c   1.000
_cell.angle_alpha   90.00
_cell.angle_beta   90.00
_cell.angle_gamma   90.00
#
_symmetry.space_group_name_H-M   'P 1'
#
loop_
_entity.id
_entity.type
_entity.pdbx_description
1 polymer ?
#
loop_
_entity_poly.entity_id
_entity_poly.type
_entity_poly.pdbx_seq_one_letter_code
_entity_poly.pdbx_strand_id
1 'polypeptide(L)'
;MAEGVNVEVTPPNVDENATIRLSNTSLEVKFADFHPMLAKVDLIRKQSKYQLRLIKNEWGQAQIMTMLTGIVAFLLGSISGDLFTGGDPKTTGLEGLASLSGFAFFQLILSGILWIWFFVQLSVNFPVMRGHIINVIIIWSSIFLSQVVLHVNSPNFPIGAKLGDALGGAVLTAVGFFFAYFFWKAVTETRDLHVQEKHVHTDVRVMEEAMEEHSLFAWSFIVCTWLFMMLINGWSGAQFIAERVVTSYGMLTLHVISGILTVYLLMHMLWFPQRLLGEGVKVRTRAALSADADLLITGVVLASEGECPSCGESVPISLNDNGETVVDCELDDCNSRGVAGSICEGCDKPYPNRFTCKGCGVNSPVSDYIPDTEAW
;
A
#
# COMPACT_ATOMS: atom_id res chain seq x y z
N MET A 1 -28.62 -16.96 -57.41
CA MET A 1 -28.45 -15.58 -56.93
C MET A 1 -28.48 -15.64 -55.42
N ALA A 2 -27.31 -15.55 -54.79
CA ALA A 2 -27.19 -15.51 -53.32
C ALA A 2 -26.59 -14.15 -52.98
N GLU A 3 -27.38 -13.32 -52.29
CA GLU A 3 -26.96 -12.02 -51.78
C GLU A 3 -25.93 -12.24 -50.66
N GLY A 4 -24.73 -11.68 -50.87
CA GLY A 4 -23.70 -11.63 -49.85
C GLY A 4 -24.05 -10.57 -48.82
N VAL A 5 -24.28 -11.00 -47.57
CA VAL A 5 -24.39 -10.11 -46.42
C VAL A 5 -23.00 -9.51 -46.18
N ASN A 6 -22.86 -8.22 -46.49
CA ASN A 6 -21.68 -7.44 -46.18
C ASN A 6 -21.77 -7.02 -44.71
N VAL A 7 -21.05 -7.72 -43.84
CA VAL A 7 -20.91 -7.32 -42.43
C VAL A 7 -19.94 -6.14 -42.41
N GLU A 8 -20.48 -4.93 -42.34
CA GLU A 8 -19.71 -3.72 -42.11
C GLU A 8 -19.17 -3.78 -40.67
N VAL A 9 -17.91 -4.19 -40.54
CA VAL A 9 -17.18 -4.13 -39.27
C VAL A 9 -16.91 -2.66 -39.00
N THR A 10 -17.81 -2.02 -38.25
CA THR A 10 -17.52 -0.73 -37.62
C THR A 10 -16.23 -0.90 -36.82
N PRO A 11 -15.16 -0.13 -37.10
CA PRO A 11 -13.97 -0.20 -36.29
C PRO A 11 -14.35 0.12 -34.84
N PRO A 12 -13.79 -0.60 -33.85
CA PRO A 12 -14.04 -0.28 -32.46
C PRO A 12 -13.71 1.19 -32.25
N ASN A 13 -14.65 1.92 -31.65
CA ASN A 13 -14.49 3.30 -31.23
C ASN A 13 -13.14 3.41 -30.52
N VAL A 14 -12.19 4.11 -31.14
CA VAL A 14 -10.85 4.31 -30.57
C VAL A 14 -11.04 5.24 -29.40
N ASP A 15 -11.20 4.66 -28.20
CA ASP A 15 -11.13 5.39 -26.94
C ASP A 15 -9.89 6.28 -26.99
N GLU A 16 -10.06 7.60 -26.88
CA GLU A 16 -8.94 8.55 -26.88
C GLU A 16 -7.93 8.22 -25.75
N ASN A 17 -8.37 7.54 -24.69
CA ASN A 17 -7.52 7.02 -23.61
C ASN A 17 -6.62 5.85 -24.02
N ALA A 18 -6.93 5.12 -25.09
CA ALA A 18 -6.06 4.08 -25.65
C ALA A 18 -4.88 4.66 -26.46
N THR A 19 -4.88 5.96 -26.76
CA THR A 19 -3.87 6.59 -27.63
C THR A 19 -2.62 7.06 -26.90
N ILE A 20 -2.69 7.28 -25.58
CA ILE A 20 -1.55 7.75 -24.78
C ILE A 20 -0.81 6.53 -24.23
N ARG A 21 0.15 6.02 -25.02
CA ARG A 21 1.06 4.94 -24.61
C ARG A 21 2.45 5.46 -24.30
N LEU A 22 3.19 4.76 -23.44
CA LEU A 22 4.56 5.14 -23.13
C LEU A 22 5.45 4.97 -24.37
N SER A 23 5.25 3.90 -25.15
CA SER A 23 5.91 3.66 -26.44
C SER A 23 5.83 4.85 -27.38
N ASN A 24 4.64 5.46 -27.50
CA ASN A 24 4.37 6.60 -28.39
C ASN A 24 4.93 7.95 -27.88
N THR A 25 5.48 8.01 -26.66
CA THR A 25 6.01 9.26 -26.10
C THR A 25 7.47 9.47 -26.54
N SER A 26 7.71 10.48 -27.37
CA SER A 26 9.06 10.87 -27.79
C SER A 26 9.56 12.14 -27.09
N LEU A 27 10.89 12.23 -26.94
CA LEU A 27 11.60 13.41 -26.51
C LEU A 27 12.12 14.16 -27.74
N GLU A 28 11.99 15.48 -27.74
CA GLU A 28 12.51 16.34 -28.81
C GLU A 28 14.04 16.41 -28.80
N VAL A 29 14.65 16.30 -27.62
CA VAL A 29 16.10 16.31 -27.42
C VAL A 29 16.49 15.13 -26.55
N LYS A 30 17.40 14.29 -27.07
CA LYS A 30 17.99 13.16 -26.33
C LYS A 30 19.36 13.57 -25.81
N PHE A 31 19.56 13.46 -24.51
CA PHE A 31 20.84 13.70 -23.87
C PHE A 31 21.82 12.53 -24.06
N ALA A 32 21.32 11.33 -24.40
CA ALA A 32 22.13 10.20 -24.82
C ALA A 32 23.03 10.50 -26.03
N ASP A 33 22.62 11.43 -26.90
CA ASP A 33 23.39 11.87 -28.06
C ASP A 33 24.67 12.63 -27.66
N PHE A 34 24.70 13.20 -26.45
CA PHE A 34 25.89 13.85 -25.89
C PHE A 34 26.79 12.86 -25.15
N HIS A 35 26.21 11.96 -24.34
CA HIS A 35 26.97 10.93 -23.62
C HIS A 35 26.09 9.73 -23.24
N PRO A 36 26.53 8.47 -23.45
CA PRO A 36 25.71 7.28 -23.22
C PRO A 36 25.25 7.09 -21.75
N MET A 37 25.99 7.65 -20.79
CA MET A 37 25.59 7.67 -19.37
C MET A 37 24.27 8.42 -19.13
N LEU A 38 23.91 9.37 -20.00
CA LEU A 38 22.69 10.18 -19.89
C LEU A 38 21.44 9.48 -20.44
N ALA A 39 21.56 8.27 -21.00
CA ALA A 39 20.42 7.49 -21.48
C ALA A 39 19.38 7.21 -20.38
N LYS A 40 19.82 7.02 -19.12
CA LYS A 40 18.92 6.86 -17.98
C LYS A 40 18.14 8.14 -17.66
N VAL A 41 18.75 9.31 -17.87
CA VAL A 41 18.11 10.61 -17.67
C VAL A 41 17.02 10.82 -18.72
N ASP A 42 17.28 10.44 -19.97
CA ASP A 42 16.28 10.47 -21.03
C ASP A 42 15.10 9.52 -20.73
N LEU A 43 15.36 8.34 -20.16
CA LEU A 43 14.28 7.44 -19.74
C LEU A 43 13.37 8.08 -18.69
N ILE A 44 13.97 8.71 -17.66
CA ILE A 44 13.21 9.45 -16.63
C ILE A 44 12.39 10.56 -17.28
N ARG A 45 13.01 11.38 -18.14
CA ARG A 45 12.32 12.50 -18.82
C ARG A 45 11.16 12.01 -19.68
N LYS A 46 11.33 10.91 -20.42
CA LYS A 46 10.27 10.32 -21.25
C LYS A 46 9.10 9.87 -20.39
N GLN A 47 9.37 9.10 -19.34
CA GLN A 47 8.32 8.59 -18.44
C GLN A 47 7.66 9.70 -17.63
N SER A 48 8.41 10.71 -17.15
CA SER A 48 7.82 11.87 -16.48
C SER A 48 6.95 12.70 -17.42
N LYS A 49 7.36 12.89 -18.68
CA LYS A 49 6.52 13.56 -19.70
C LYS A 49 5.22 12.79 -19.95
N TYR A 50 5.29 11.47 -20.01
CA TYR A 50 4.13 10.58 -20.13
C TYR A 50 3.18 10.74 -18.93
N GLN A 51 3.70 10.62 -17.71
CA GLN A 51 2.93 10.79 -16.47
C GLN A 51 2.26 12.17 -16.37
N LEU A 52 2.98 13.24 -16.71
CA LEU A 52 2.42 14.60 -16.70
C LEU A 52 1.30 14.80 -17.74
N ARG A 53 1.40 14.15 -18.91
CA ARG A 53 0.31 14.15 -19.90
C ARG A 53 -0.92 13.43 -19.39
N LEU A 54 -0.73 12.27 -18.77
CA LEU A 54 -1.82 11.52 -18.13
C LEU A 54 -2.48 12.35 -17.02
N ILE A 55 -1.70 12.97 -16.13
CA ILE A 55 -2.24 13.82 -15.05
C ILE A 55 -3.15 14.90 -15.62
N LYS A 56 -2.72 15.60 -16.68
CA LYS A 56 -3.50 16.68 -17.29
C LYS A 56 -4.85 16.21 -17.86
N ASN A 57 -4.92 14.95 -18.29
CA ASN A 57 -6.11 14.41 -18.95
C ASN A 57 -7.02 13.65 -17.97
N GLU A 58 -6.45 13.01 -16.94
CA GLU A 58 -7.16 12.10 -16.04
C GLU A 58 -7.46 12.71 -14.66
N TRP A 59 -6.75 13.75 -14.21
CA TRP A 59 -7.07 14.39 -12.94
C TRP A 59 -8.38 15.17 -13.07
N GLY A 60 -9.44 14.56 -12.53
CA GLY A 60 -10.74 15.18 -12.43
C GLY A 60 -10.89 16.08 -11.20
N GLN A 61 -12.13 16.53 -11.00
CA GLN A 61 -12.50 17.39 -9.88
C GLN A 61 -12.17 16.76 -8.52
N ALA A 62 -12.36 15.45 -8.36
CA ALA A 62 -12.11 14.77 -7.09
C ALA A 62 -10.63 14.82 -6.66
N GLN A 63 -9.70 14.58 -7.59
CA GLN A 63 -8.26 14.65 -7.34
C GLN A 63 -7.84 16.09 -7.05
N ILE A 64 -8.31 17.07 -7.84
CA ILE A 64 -7.99 18.48 -7.62
C ILE A 64 -8.50 18.97 -6.26
N MET A 65 -9.74 18.62 -5.89
CA MET A 65 -10.31 19.00 -4.59
C MET A 65 -9.54 18.37 -3.44
N THR A 66 -9.10 17.12 -3.58
CA THR A 66 -8.25 16.45 -2.58
C THR A 66 -6.92 17.19 -2.42
N MET A 67 -6.29 17.58 -3.52
CA MET A 67 -5.04 18.35 -3.49
C MET A 67 -5.23 19.69 -2.78
N LEU A 68 -6.31 20.39 -3.11
CA LEU A 68 -6.64 21.67 -2.49
C LEU A 68 -6.91 21.51 -0.98
N THR A 69 -7.63 20.46 -0.56
CA THR A 69 -7.80 20.14 0.87
C THR A 69 -6.45 20.02 1.57
N GLY A 70 -5.52 19.24 1.02
CA GLY A 70 -4.19 19.03 1.62
C GLY A 70 -3.36 20.32 1.66
N ILE A 71 -3.39 21.12 0.59
CA ILE A 71 -2.70 22.42 0.54
C ILE A 71 -3.28 23.38 1.58
N VAL A 72 -4.61 23.48 1.68
CA VAL A 72 -5.27 24.36 2.66
C VAL A 72 -4.99 23.88 4.08
N ALA A 73 -5.04 22.57 4.35
CA ALA A 73 -4.69 21.99 5.65
C ALA A 73 -3.25 22.37 6.04
N PHE A 74 -2.31 22.23 5.10
CA PHE A 74 -0.91 22.62 5.30
C PHE A 74 -0.75 24.12 5.57
N LEU A 75 -1.30 24.99 4.73
CA LEU A 75 -1.17 26.45 4.88
C LEU A 75 -1.77 26.96 6.20
N LEU A 76 -2.92 26.43 6.60
CA LEU A 76 -3.53 26.72 7.91
C LEU A 76 -2.68 26.19 9.08
N GLY A 77 -1.89 25.14 8.90
CA GLY A 77 -0.96 24.66 9.93
C GLY A 77 0.31 25.51 9.99
N SER A 78 0.81 25.95 8.84
CA SER A 78 2.14 26.55 8.70
C SER A 78 2.18 28.07 8.86
N ILE A 79 1.07 28.78 8.65
CA ILE A 79 1.05 30.25 8.65
C ILE A 79 0.03 30.75 9.68
N SER A 80 0.47 31.18 10.86
CA SER A 80 -0.41 31.77 11.89
C SER A 80 0.04 33.18 12.28
N GLY A 81 -0.88 33.99 12.81
CA GLY A 81 -0.53 35.31 13.36
C GLY A 81 0.48 35.22 14.50
N ASP A 82 0.34 34.20 15.35
CA ASP A 82 1.23 33.96 16.50
C ASP A 82 2.64 33.52 16.07
N LEU A 83 2.79 32.98 14.86
CA LEU A 83 4.12 32.71 14.29
C LEU A 83 4.91 34.01 14.09
N PHE A 84 4.24 35.08 13.67
CA PHE A 84 4.89 36.37 13.38
C PHE A 84 5.16 37.20 14.63
N THR A 85 4.50 36.90 15.76
CA THR A 85 4.73 37.58 17.03
C THR A 85 5.89 36.97 17.83
N GLY A 86 6.39 35.79 17.41
CA GLY A 86 7.53 35.10 18.02
C GLY A 86 7.21 34.33 19.31
N GLY A 87 6.06 34.60 19.95
CA GLY A 87 5.59 33.92 21.16
C GLY A 87 6.52 34.04 22.38
N ASP A 88 6.17 33.35 23.46
CA ASP A 88 7.07 33.17 24.63
C ASP A 88 7.72 31.77 24.58
N PRO A 89 9.05 31.68 24.36
CA PRO A 89 9.77 30.41 24.26
C PRO A 89 9.85 29.63 25.58
N LYS A 90 9.41 30.20 26.71
CA LYS A 90 9.33 29.50 28.00
C LYS A 90 8.02 28.74 28.17
N THR A 91 6.99 29.06 27.39
CA THR A 91 5.70 28.37 27.44
C THR A 91 5.71 27.20 26.47
N THR A 92 5.43 25.98 26.96
CA THR A 92 5.44 24.76 26.14
C THR A 92 4.29 23.83 26.54
N GLY A 93 4.00 22.82 25.71
CA GLY A 93 2.95 21.84 25.99
C GLY A 93 1.54 22.44 26.07
N LEU A 94 0.74 22.00 27.04
CA LEU A 94 -0.65 22.44 27.22
C LEU A 94 -0.74 23.92 27.58
N GLU A 95 0.20 24.44 28.35
CA GLU A 95 0.26 25.87 28.70
C GLU A 95 0.57 26.74 27.46
N GLY A 96 1.46 26.26 26.59
CA GLY A 96 1.75 26.90 25.30
C GLY A 96 0.55 26.86 24.33
N LEU A 97 -0.25 25.79 24.35
CA LEU A 97 -1.49 25.73 23.56
C LEU A 97 -2.56 26.69 24.10
N ALA A 98 -2.64 26.87 25.42
CA ALA A 98 -3.58 27.78 26.07
C ALA A 98 -3.20 29.26 25.90
N SER A 99 -1.93 29.56 25.61
CA SER A 99 -1.45 30.93 25.38
C SER A 99 -1.64 31.42 23.95
N LEU A 100 -2.06 30.55 23.02
CA LEU A 100 -2.36 30.92 21.64
C LEU A 100 -3.54 31.88 21.56
N SER A 101 -3.51 32.77 20.58
CA SER A 101 -4.67 33.58 20.23
C SER A 101 -5.86 32.69 19.84
N GLY A 102 -7.09 33.10 20.17
CA GLY A 102 -8.28 32.29 19.86
C GLY A 102 -8.43 31.97 18.37
N PHE A 103 -7.97 32.87 17.50
CA PHE A 103 -7.93 32.64 16.05
C PHE A 103 -6.88 31.58 15.66
N ALA A 104 -5.63 31.68 16.16
CA ALA A 104 -4.60 30.69 15.86
C ALA A 104 -4.94 29.30 16.40
N PHE A 105 -5.57 29.24 17.59
CA PHE A 105 -6.08 27.98 18.15
C PHE A 105 -7.15 27.35 17.25
N PHE A 106 -8.13 28.13 16.79
CA PHE A 106 -9.14 27.65 15.83
C PHE A 106 -8.51 27.18 14.51
N GLN A 107 -7.55 27.94 14.00
CA GLN A 107 -6.82 27.64 12.77
C GLN A 107 -6.07 26.29 12.86
N LEU A 108 -5.43 26.02 14.01
CA LEU A 108 -4.72 24.78 14.28
C LEU A 108 -5.68 23.58 14.34
N ILE A 109 -6.82 23.71 15.02
CA ILE A 109 -7.85 22.65 15.05
C ILE A 109 -8.38 22.37 13.65
N LEU A 110 -8.69 23.44 12.89
CA LEU A 110 -9.21 23.32 11.53
C LEU A 110 -8.19 22.63 10.60
N SER A 111 -6.91 22.99 10.70
CA SER A 111 -5.82 22.30 9.99
C SER A 111 -5.79 20.81 10.34
N GLY A 112 -5.87 20.45 11.62
CA GLY A 112 -5.90 19.04 12.05
C GLY A 112 -7.08 18.26 11.49
N ILE A 113 -8.29 18.82 11.52
CA ILE A 113 -9.50 18.20 10.94
C ILE A 113 -9.32 18.03 9.43
N LEU A 114 -8.80 19.03 8.73
CA LEU A 114 -8.58 18.96 7.28
C LEU A 114 -7.50 17.96 6.90
N TRP A 115 -6.46 17.76 7.72
CA TRP A 115 -5.48 16.69 7.52
C TRP A 115 -6.12 15.31 7.63
N ILE A 116 -6.94 15.07 8.66
CA ILE A 116 -7.70 13.82 8.81
C ILE A 116 -8.59 13.60 7.58
N TRP A 117 -9.34 14.63 7.19
CA TRP A 117 -10.21 14.59 6.01
C TRP A 117 -9.42 14.32 4.72
N PHE A 118 -8.25 14.94 4.55
CA PHE A 118 -7.36 14.71 3.42
C PHE A 118 -6.92 13.24 3.34
N PHE A 119 -6.51 12.62 4.44
CA PHE A 119 -6.15 11.20 4.44
C PHE A 119 -7.34 10.27 4.14
N VAL A 120 -8.55 10.64 4.59
CA VAL A 120 -9.78 9.93 4.20
C VAL A 120 -10.01 10.06 2.70
N GLN A 121 -9.88 11.27 2.12
CA GLN A 121 -10.00 11.50 0.68
C GLN A 121 -8.96 10.69 -0.12
N LEU A 122 -7.70 10.64 0.34
CA LEU A 122 -6.67 9.77 -0.26
C LEU A 122 -7.09 8.29 -0.24
N SER A 123 -7.68 7.81 0.86
CA SER A 123 -8.14 6.43 1.04
C SER A 123 -9.32 6.05 0.14
N VAL A 124 -10.16 7.03 -0.19
CA VAL A 124 -11.34 6.86 -1.05
C VAL A 124 -10.95 6.98 -2.52
N ASN A 125 -10.15 7.99 -2.87
CA ASN A 125 -9.78 8.26 -4.26
C ASN A 125 -8.67 7.33 -4.78
N PHE A 126 -7.87 6.72 -3.89
CA PHE A 126 -6.79 5.79 -4.25
C PHE A 126 -6.94 4.45 -3.49
N PRO A 127 -8.01 3.66 -3.75
CA PRO A 127 -8.34 2.46 -2.97
C PRO A 127 -7.30 1.34 -3.06
N VAL A 128 -6.58 1.20 -4.18
CA VAL A 128 -5.50 0.20 -4.38
C VAL A 128 -4.37 0.44 -3.37
N MET A 129 -4.16 1.71 -3.00
CA MET A 129 -3.12 2.15 -2.07
C MET A 129 -3.58 2.21 -0.61
N ARG A 130 -4.86 1.96 -0.31
CA ARG A 130 -5.45 2.13 1.02
C ARG A 130 -4.70 1.35 2.11
N GLY A 131 -4.25 0.14 1.81
CA GLY A 131 -3.51 -0.71 2.74
C GLY A 131 -2.16 -0.13 3.20
N HIS A 132 -1.61 0.84 2.46
CA HIS A 132 -0.32 1.46 2.74
C HIS A 132 -0.41 2.93 3.17
N ILE A 133 -1.60 3.50 3.31
CA ILE A 133 -1.76 4.89 3.78
C ILE A 133 -1.20 5.06 5.19
N ILE A 134 -1.34 4.05 6.05
CA ILE A 134 -0.73 4.06 7.39
C ILE A 134 0.80 4.15 7.28
N ASN A 135 1.43 3.41 6.37
CA ASN A 135 2.87 3.50 6.16
C ASN A 135 3.27 4.91 5.70
N VAL A 136 2.51 5.53 4.80
CA VAL A 136 2.75 6.92 4.37
C VAL A 136 2.65 7.90 5.54
N ILE A 137 1.66 7.75 6.42
CA ILE A 137 1.50 8.59 7.62
C ILE A 137 2.69 8.40 8.58
N ILE A 138 3.16 7.16 8.75
CA ILE A 138 4.34 6.86 9.56
C ILE A 138 5.58 7.54 8.95
N ILE A 139 5.81 7.40 7.63
CA ILE A 139 6.94 8.05 6.94
C ILE A 139 6.90 9.57 7.15
N TRP A 140 5.72 10.17 6.94
CA TRP A 140 5.51 11.61 7.13
C TRP A 140 5.84 12.02 8.56
N SER A 141 5.22 11.37 9.53
CA SER A 141 5.37 11.70 10.96
C SER A 141 6.80 11.51 11.44
N SER A 142 7.46 10.41 11.07
CA SER A 142 8.84 10.11 11.46
C SER A 142 9.84 11.11 10.89
N ILE A 143 9.71 11.49 9.61
CA ILE A 143 10.63 12.46 9.01
C ILE A 143 10.43 13.87 9.60
N PHE A 144 9.19 14.32 9.79
CA PHE A 144 8.95 15.65 10.37
C PHE A 144 9.35 15.72 11.84
N LEU A 145 8.98 14.72 12.64
CA LEU A 145 9.37 14.66 14.04
C LEU A 145 10.89 14.56 14.19
N SER A 146 11.57 13.84 13.29
CA SER A 146 13.03 13.82 13.23
C SER A 146 13.60 15.23 13.12
N GLN A 147 13.11 16.05 12.19
CA GLN A 147 13.61 17.41 12.00
C GLN A 147 13.38 18.27 13.26
N VAL A 148 12.21 18.16 13.91
CA VAL A 148 11.96 18.86 15.17
C VAL A 148 12.96 18.43 16.25
N VAL A 149 13.16 17.12 16.47
CA VAL A 149 14.08 16.59 17.48
C VAL A 149 15.53 17.03 17.25
N LEU A 150 15.97 17.08 15.99
CA LEU A 150 17.31 17.55 15.63
C LEU A 150 17.54 19.02 16.02
N HIS A 151 16.51 19.87 15.86
CA HIS A 151 16.63 21.30 16.15
C HIS A 151 16.41 21.63 17.63
N VAL A 152 15.69 20.79 18.39
CA VAL A 152 15.51 20.98 19.85
C VAL A 152 16.86 20.98 20.57
N ASN A 153 17.74 20.03 20.23
CA ASN A 153 19.07 19.94 20.86
C ASN A 153 20.13 20.79 20.15
N SER A 154 19.88 21.19 18.90
CA SER A 154 20.84 21.94 18.07
C SER A 154 20.12 22.91 17.14
N PRO A 155 19.84 24.15 17.59
CA PRO A 155 19.05 25.13 16.82
C PRO A 155 19.60 25.50 15.43
N ASN A 156 20.89 25.26 15.18
CA ASN A 156 21.56 25.52 13.90
C ASN A 156 21.86 24.23 13.11
N PHE A 157 21.14 23.13 13.39
CA PHE A 157 21.38 21.83 12.76
C PHE A 157 21.40 21.94 11.22
N PRO A 158 22.37 21.35 10.52
CA PRO A 158 23.36 20.37 10.99
C PRO A 158 24.65 20.96 11.58
N ILE A 159 24.80 22.28 11.62
CA ILE A 159 26.03 22.95 12.02
C ILE A 159 26.17 22.90 13.54
N GLY A 160 27.30 22.36 14.01
CA GLY A 160 27.63 22.31 15.43
C GLY A 160 26.92 21.21 16.23
N ALA A 161 26.21 20.31 15.57
CA ALA A 161 25.53 19.18 16.22
C ALA A 161 26.53 18.12 16.72
N LYS A 162 26.37 17.66 17.97
CA LYS A 162 27.11 16.50 18.50
C LYS A 162 26.39 15.21 18.14
N LEU A 163 27.14 14.12 17.96
CA LEU A 163 26.59 12.80 17.61
C LEU A 163 25.51 12.31 18.57
N GLY A 164 25.67 12.55 19.88
CA GLY A 164 24.67 12.18 20.88
C GLY A 164 23.36 12.96 20.75
N ASP A 165 23.46 14.26 20.47
CA ASP A 165 22.32 15.18 20.37
C ASP A 165 21.47 14.91 19.12
N ALA A 166 22.09 14.39 18.06
CA ALA A 166 21.45 14.06 16.80
C ALA A 166 20.84 12.64 16.77
N LEU A 167 21.14 11.77 17.74
CA LEU A 167 20.77 10.35 17.71
C LEU A 167 19.26 10.13 17.56
N GLY A 168 18.46 10.83 18.37
CA GLY A 168 16.99 10.68 18.32
C GLY A 168 16.40 11.07 16.97
N GLY A 169 16.90 12.16 16.39
CA GLY A 169 16.55 12.58 15.05
C GLY A 169 16.97 11.58 13.98
N ALA A 170 18.22 11.10 14.05
CA ALA A 170 18.75 10.12 13.10
C ALA A 170 17.95 8.81 13.10
N VAL A 171 17.57 8.30 14.28
CA VAL A 171 16.73 7.10 14.43
C VAL A 171 15.36 7.30 13.78
N LEU A 172 14.70 8.43 14.04
CA LEU A 172 13.41 8.74 13.43
C LEU A 172 13.50 8.87 11.90
N THR A 173 14.57 9.49 11.37
CA THR A 173 14.82 9.54 9.93
C THR A 173 15.02 8.13 9.36
N ALA A 174 15.77 7.26 10.05
CA ALA A 174 15.99 5.88 9.62
C ALA A 174 14.68 5.07 9.60
N VAL A 175 13.80 5.24 10.59
CA VAL A 175 12.45 4.64 10.61
C VAL A 175 11.64 5.12 9.41
N GLY A 176 11.66 6.43 9.12
CA GLY A 176 11.00 6.99 7.94
C GLY A 176 11.49 6.36 6.63
N PHE A 177 12.81 6.22 6.46
CA PHE A 177 13.37 5.55 5.28
C PHE A 177 13.07 4.05 5.20
N PHE A 178 13.02 3.36 6.34
CA PHE A 178 12.66 1.95 6.40
C PHE A 178 11.22 1.70 5.90
N PHE A 179 10.26 2.48 6.40
CA PHE A 179 8.88 2.38 5.93
C PHE A 179 8.72 2.85 4.48
N ALA A 180 9.50 3.84 4.04
CA ALA A 180 9.52 4.27 2.65
C ALA A 180 10.05 3.17 1.71
N TYR A 181 11.08 2.43 2.13
CA TYR A 181 11.57 1.26 1.42
C TYR A 181 10.50 0.17 1.35
N PHE A 182 9.83 -0.14 2.47
CA PHE A 182 8.75 -1.13 2.49
C PHE A 182 7.60 -0.75 1.55
N PHE A 183 7.18 0.51 1.59
CA PHE A 183 6.18 1.07 0.68
C PHE A 183 6.60 0.96 -0.78
N TRP A 184 7.81 1.43 -1.11
CA TRP A 184 8.36 1.37 -2.46
C TRP A 184 8.39 -0.07 -2.96
N LYS A 185 8.86 -0.99 -2.12
CA LYS A 185 8.98 -2.41 -2.47
C LYS A 185 7.62 -3.04 -2.74
N ALA A 186 6.63 -2.81 -1.86
CA ALA A 186 5.28 -3.34 -2.02
C ALA A 186 4.64 -2.94 -3.35
N VAL A 187 4.78 -1.67 -3.76
CA VAL A 187 4.26 -1.18 -5.04
C VAL A 187 4.96 -1.83 -6.23
N THR A 188 6.30 -1.89 -6.21
CA THR A 188 7.07 -2.51 -7.31
C THR A 188 6.74 -3.99 -7.48
N GLU A 189 6.62 -4.74 -6.38
CA GLU A 189 6.26 -6.15 -6.42
C GLU A 189 4.83 -6.39 -6.88
N THR A 190 3.87 -5.58 -6.43
CA THR A 190 2.48 -5.68 -6.89
C THR A 190 2.39 -5.46 -8.39
N ARG A 191 3.13 -4.47 -8.91
CA ARG A 191 3.19 -4.23 -10.36
C ARG A 191 3.76 -5.44 -11.10
N ASP A 192 4.87 -5.99 -10.63
CA ASP A 192 5.50 -7.15 -11.28
C ASP A 192 4.53 -8.34 -11.33
N LEU A 193 3.83 -8.62 -10.23
CA LEU A 193 2.80 -9.65 -10.17
C LEU A 193 1.61 -9.36 -11.10
N HIS A 194 1.13 -8.11 -11.14
CA HIS A 194 0.05 -7.72 -12.02
C HIS A 194 0.37 -7.98 -13.50
N VAL A 195 1.59 -7.65 -13.94
CA VAL A 195 2.02 -7.93 -15.31
C VAL A 195 2.08 -9.44 -15.56
N GLN A 196 2.58 -10.23 -14.60
CA GLN A 196 2.66 -11.68 -14.71
C GLN A 196 1.29 -12.37 -14.75
N GLU A 197 0.27 -11.80 -14.11
CA GLU A 197 -1.07 -12.40 -14.06
C GLU A 197 -1.97 -11.94 -15.22
N LYS A 198 -1.89 -10.66 -15.60
CA LYS A 198 -2.82 -10.03 -16.56
C LYS A 198 -2.27 -9.89 -17.97
N HIS A 199 -0.95 -9.88 -18.12
CA HIS A 199 -0.28 -9.72 -19.41
C HIS A 199 0.65 -10.90 -19.74
N VAL A 200 0.36 -12.08 -19.16
CA VAL A 200 1.09 -13.30 -19.52
C VAL A 200 0.88 -13.62 -20.99
N HIS A 201 1.99 -13.80 -21.69
CA HIS A 201 1.99 -14.18 -23.09
C HIS A 201 3.11 -15.20 -23.32
N THR A 202 2.90 -16.12 -24.27
CA THR A 202 3.87 -17.16 -24.60
C THR A 202 5.12 -16.60 -25.29
N ASP A 203 4.98 -15.46 -25.97
CA ASP A 203 6.09 -14.69 -26.54
C ASP A 203 6.70 -13.74 -25.50
N VAL A 204 8.01 -13.92 -25.25
CA VAL A 204 8.81 -13.10 -24.33
C VAL A 204 8.85 -11.62 -24.72
N ARG A 205 8.77 -11.30 -26.01
CA ARG A 205 8.85 -9.89 -26.49
C ARG A 205 7.61 -9.10 -26.09
N VAL A 206 6.45 -9.71 -26.22
CA VAL A 206 5.16 -9.12 -25.83
C VAL A 206 5.14 -8.88 -24.31
N MET A 207 5.73 -9.80 -23.54
CA MET A 207 5.88 -9.64 -22.10
C MET A 207 6.85 -8.51 -21.72
N GLU A 208 7.98 -8.38 -22.43
CA GLU A 208 8.94 -7.28 -22.24
C GLU A 208 8.30 -5.92 -22.55
N GLU A 209 7.55 -5.81 -23.66
CA GLU A 209 6.79 -4.61 -24.01
C GLU A 209 5.74 -4.26 -22.94
N ALA A 210 5.03 -5.26 -22.41
CA ALA A 210 4.07 -5.06 -21.33
C ALA A 210 4.75 -4.57 -20.03
N MET A 211 5.93 -5.10 -19.70
CA MET A 211 6.74 -4.64 -18.57
C MET A 211 7.26 -3.21 -18.75
N GLU A 212 7.63 -2.83 -19.98
CA GLU A 212 8.07 -1.47 -20.30
C GLU A 212 6.92 -0.46 -20.18
N GLU A 213 5.74 -0.78 -20.73
CA GLU A 213 4.54 0.06 -20.61
C GLU A 213 4.12 0.23 -19.14
N HIS A 214 4.39 -0.77 -18.30
CA HIS A 214 4.14 -0.73 -16.85
C HIS A 214 5.37 -0.31 -16.02
N SER A 215 6.33 0.40 -16.61
CA SER A 215 7.56 0.79 -15.91
C SER A 215 7.31 1.79 -14.77
N LEU A 216 7.83 1.46 -13.59
CA LEU A 216 7.82 2.32 -12.39
C LEU A 216 9.14 3.07 -12.16
N PHE A 217 9.98 3.22 -13.20
CA PHE A 217 11.31 3.82 -13.03
C PHE A 217 11.23 5.30 -12.67
N ALA A 218 10.47 6.11 -13.41
CA ALA A 218 10.24 7.52 -13.05
C ALA A 218 9.41 7.66 -11.77
N TRP A 219 8.48 6.74 -11.49
CA TRP A 219 7.75 6.72 -10.23
C TRP A 219 8.68 6.52 -9.03
N SER A 220 9.69 5.66 -9.14
CA SER A 220 10.71 5.48 -8.10
C SER A 220 11.48 6.78 -7.85
N PHE A 221 11.79 7.54 -8.91
CA PHE A 221 12.40 8.86 -8.79
C PHE A 221 11.47 9.88 -8.09
N ILE A 222 10.16 9.81 -8.34
CA ILE A 222 9.15 10.63 -7.63
C ILE A 222 9.14 10.29 -6.13
N VAL A 223 9.21 9.01 -5.75
CA VAL A 223 9.32 8.61 -4.33
C VAL A 223 10.56 9.22 -3.68
N CYS A 224 11.73 9.11 -4.30
CA CYS A 224 12.95 9.72 -3.78
C CYS A 224 12.85 11.25 -3.68
N THR A 225 12.26 11.88 -4.70
CA THR A 225 12.05 13.34 -4.73
C THR A 225 11.09 13.80 -3.63
N TRP A 226 10.03 13.03 -3.37
CA TRP A 226 9.09 13.31 -2.28
C TRP A 226 9.76 13.23 -0.91
N LEU A 227 10.55 12.19 -0.64
CA LEU A 227 11.31 12.07 0.61
C LEU A 227 12.29 13.23 0.80
N PHE A 228 13.00 13.62 -0.27
CA PHE A 228 13.90 14.77 -0.24
C PHE A 228 13.15 16.07 0.03
N MET A 229 12.00 16.28 -0.62
CA MET A 229 11.16 17.46 -0.41
C MET A 229 10.62 17.53 1.01
N MET A 230 10.24 16.40 1.60
CA MET A 230 9.85 16.32 3.01
C MET A 230 10.99 16.70 3.96
N LEU A 231 12.22 16.24 3.69
CA LEU A 231 13.38 16.62 4.49
C LEU A 231 13.61 18.13 4.43
N ILE A 232 13.58 18.73 3.23
CA ILE A 232 13.67 20.19 3.07
C ILE A 232 12.53 20.88 3.82
N ASN A 233 11.31 20.37 3.70
CA ASN A 233 10.14 20.97 4.32
C ASN A 233 10.22 20.96 5.84
N GLY A 234 10.48 19.78 6.43
CA GLY A 234 10.62 19.64 7.87
C GLY A 234 11.82 20.42 8.41
N TRP A 235 12.96 20.40 7.70
CA TRP A 235 14.16 21.12 8.10
C TRP A 235 13.93 22.63 8.09
N SER A 236 13.42 23.19 7.00
CA SER A 236 13.17 24.64 6.89
C SER A 236 12.13 25.14 7.90
N GLY A 237 11.09 24.36 8.18
CA GLY A 237 10.11 24.69 9.22
C GLY A 237 10.71 24.65 10.63
N ALA A 238 11.46 23.59 10.95
CA ALA A 238 12.10 23.45 12.25
C ALA A 238 13.17 24.52 12.48
N GLN A 239 13.98 24.84 11.45
CA GLN A 239 15.00 25.88 11.48
C GLN A 239 14.39 27.26 11.74
N PHE A 240 13.31 27.61 11.03
CA PHE A 240 12.62 28.89 11.21
C PHE A 240 12.14 29.10 12.66
N ILE A 241 11.62 28.05 13.30
CA ILE A 241 11.15 28.11 14.70
C ILE A 241 12.35 28.12 15.67
N ALA A 242 13.38 27.31 15.40
CA ALA A 242 14.52 27.14 16.29
C ALA A 242 15.41 28.39 16.40
N GLU A 243 15.51 29.18 15.33
CA GLU A 243 16.25 30.45 15.33
C GLU A 243 15.65 31.48 16.30
N ARG A 244 14.34 31.41 16.59
CA ARG A 244 13.60 32.36 17.47
C ARG A 244 13.68 33.83 17.04
N VAL A 245 14.26 34.12 15.88
CA VAL A 245 14.32 35.44 15.26
C VAL A 245 13.38 35.41 14.07
N VAL A 246 12.25 36.11 14.18
CA VAL A 246 11.13 36.09 13.20
C VAL A 246 11.48 36.80 11.87
N THR A 247 12.75 37.02 11.57
CA THR A 247 13.20 37.76 10.38
C THR A 247 13.67 36.87 9.24
N SER A 248 13.84 35.55 9.44
CA SER A 248 14.29 34.63 8.39
C SER A 248 13.15 34.16 7.47
N TYR A 249 12.45 35.11 6.83
CA TYR A 249 11.34 34.84 5.90
C TYR A 249 11.72 33.91 4.74
N GLY A 250 13.01 33.80 4.40
CA GLY A 250 13.51 32.84 3.42
C GLY A 250 13.25 31.38 3.83
N MET A 251 13.45 31.02 5.11
CA MET A 251 13.18 29.66 5.61
C MET A 251 11.68 29.36 5.62
N LEU A 252 10.86 30.32 6.05
CA LEU A 252 9.40 30.20 5.99
C LEU A 252 8.91 30.04 4.54
N THR A 253 9.46 30.80 3.60
CA THR A 253 9.11 30.69 2.17
C THR A 253 9.50 29.32 1.62
N LEU A 254 10.69 28.83 1.96
CA LEU A 254 11.14 27.48 1.57
C LEU A 254 10.24 26.40 2.15
N HIS A 255 9.83 26.53 3.42
CA HIS A 255 8.85 25.63 4.05
C HIS A 255 7.51 25.67 3.31
N VAL A 256 6.97 26.84 2.99
CA VAL A 256 5.67 26.92 2.30
C VAL A 256 5.72 26.30 0.91
N ILE A 257 6.72 26.63 0.10
CA ILE A 257 6.85 26.12 -1.27
C ILE A 257 7.08 24.60 -1.26
N SER A 258 8.02 24.13 -0.43
CA SER A 258 8.33 22.69 -0.35
C SER A 258 7.16 21.88 0.19
N GLY A 259 6.31 22.44 1.06
CA GLY A 259 5.13 21.78 1.60
C GLY A 259 4.04 21.59 0.57
N ILE A 260 3.74 22.62 -0.24
CA ILE A 260 2.80 22.51 -1.37
C ILE A 260 3.29 21.45 -2.36
N LEU A 261 4.59 21.46 -2.70
CA LEU A 261 5.18 20.46 -3.58
C LEU A 261 5.12 19.04 -2.98
N THR A 262 5.30 18.90 -1.66
CA THR A 262 5.19 17.62 -0.96
C THR A 262 3.78 17.04 -1.06
N VAL A 263 2.74 17.86 -0.91
CA VAL A 263 1.34 17.43 -1.10
C VAL A 263 1.10 16.96 -2.53
N TYR A 264 1.53 17.72 -3.53
CA TYR A 264 1.40 17.34 -4.94
C TYR A 264 2.13 16.01 -5.24
N LEU A 265 3.38 15.88 -4.79
CA LEU A 265 4.18 14.68 -5.00
C LEU A 265 3.59 13.46 -4.31
N LEU A 266 2.99 13.62 -3.12
CA LEU A 266 2.25 12.54 -2.47
C LEU A 266 1.09 12.06 -3.33
N MET A 267 0.28 12.99 -3.83
CA MET A 267 -0.86 12.64 -4.69
C MET A 267 -0.41 11.94 -5.96
N HIS A 268 0.64 12.42 -6.60
CA HIS A 268 1.23 11.78 -7.78
C HIS A 268 1.72 10.37 -7.45
N MET A 269 2.41 10.20 -6.32
CA MET A 269 2.93 8.90 -5.86
C MET A 269 1.83 7.87 -5.65
N LEU A 270 0.67 8.26 -5.10
CA LEU A 270 -0.45 7.35 -4.86
C LEU A 270 -1.29 7.10 -6.12
N TRP A 271 -1.48 8.13 -6.95
CA TRP A 271 -2.31 8.04 -8.15
C TRP A 271 -1.68 7.16 -9.24
N PHE A 272 -0.38 7.27 -9.50
CA PHE A 272 0.22 6.59 -10.65
C PHE A 272 0.12 5.05 -10.56
N PRO A 273 0.47 4.39 -9.43
CA PRO A 273 0.26 2.96 -9.27
C PRO A 273 -1.21 2.53 -9.35
N GLN A 274 -2.13 3.32 -8.78
CA GLN A 274 -3.58 3.09 -8.89
C GLN A 274 -4.02 3.05 -10.36
N ARG A 275 -3.56 4.02 -11.17
CA ARG A 275 -3.89 4.08 -12.58
C ARG A 275 -3.30 2.91 -13.38
N LEU A 276 -2.10 2.49 -13.01
CA LEU A 276 -1.38 1.40 -13.65
C LEU A 276 -2.05 0.03 -13.38
N LEU A 277 -2.46 -0.22 -12.14
CA LEU A 277 -2.99 -1.51 -11.70
C LEU A 277 -4.49 -1.68 -11.98
N GLY A 278 -5.22 -0.58 -12.22
CA GLY A 278 -6.67 -0.58 -12.43
C GLY A 278 -7.48 -0.83 -11.15
N GLU A 279 -8.80 -0.96 -11.30
CA GLU A 279 -9.71 -1.23 -10.18
C GLU A 279 -9.66 -2.71 -9.78
N GLY A 280 -9.65 -3.00 -8.46
CA GLY A 280 -9.74 -4.35 -7.91
C GLY A 280 -8.44 -4.99 -7.44
N VAL A 281 -7.27 -4.40 -7.75
CA VAL A 281 -5.97 -4.88 -7.25
C VAL A 281 -5.65 -4.24 -5.89
N LYS A 282 -5.09 -5.00 -4.95
CA LYS A 282 -4.57 -4.46 -3.67
C LYS A 282 -3.04 -4.53 -3.69
N VAL A 283 -2.37 -3.43 -3.35
CA VAL A 283 -0.90 -3.42 -3.24
C VAL A 283 -0.46 -4.25 -2.05
N ARG A 284 0.41 -5.25 -2.31
CA ARG A 284 0.95 -6.19 -1.34
C ARG A 284 2.36 -6.65 -1.75
N THR A 285 3.20 -6.97 -0.78
CA THR A 285 4.49 -7.64 -1.03
C THR A 285 4.29 -9.12 -1.37
N ARG A 286 5.20 -9.73 -2.12
CA ARG A 286 5.17 -11.17 -2.47
C ARG A 286 5.08 -12.06 -1.22
N ALA A 287 5.80 -11.71 -0.16
CA ALA A 287 5.78 -12.46 1.10
C ALA A 287 4.42 -12.41 1.83
N ALA A 288 3.70 -11.29 1.71
CA ALA A 288 2.36 -11.17 2.28
C ALA A 288 1.34 -11.96 1.46
N LEU A 289 1.52 -12.02 0.13
CA LEU A 289 0.68 -12.81 -0.76
C LEU A 289 0.92 -14.31 -0.58
N SER A 290 2.18 -14.73 -0.39
CA SER A 290 2.50 -16.12 -0.04
C SER A 290 1.99 -16.49 1.34
N ALA A 291 2.12 -15.61 2.35
CA ALA A 291 1.57 -15.86 3.68
C ALA A 291 0.04 -15.98 3.65
N ASP A 292 -0.67 -15.14 2.89
CA ASP A 292 -2.13 -15.28 2.70
C ASP A 292 -2.47 -16.57 1.93
N ALA A 293 -1.68 -16.95 0.92
CA ALA A 293 -1.86 -18.20 0.19
C ALA A 293 -1.62 -19.41 1.10
N ASP A 294 -0.60 -19.38 1.95
CA ASP A 294 -0.31 -20.40 2.95
C ASP A 294 -1.45 -20.46 3.97
N LEU A 295 -1.96 -19.31 4.43
CA LEU A 295 -3.13 -19.24 5.32
C LEU A 295 -4.40 -19.82 4.66
N LEU A 296 -4.59 -19.60 3.36
CA LEU A 296 -5.71 -20.18 2.60
C LEU A 296 -5.52 -21.68 2.36
N ILE A 297 -4.29 -22.15 2.14
CA ILE A 297 -3.95 -23.58 2.04
C ILE A 297 -4.18 -24.26 3.39
N THR A 298 -3.84 -23.62 4.51
CA THR A 298 -4.11 -24.13 5.86
C THR A 298 -5.55 -23.90 6.35
N GLY A 299 -6.32 -23.06 5.65
CA GLY A 299 -7.61 -22.53 6.11
C GLY A 299 -8.84 -23.28 5.60
N VAL A 300 -8.67 -24.28 4.74
CA VAL A 300 -9.70 -25.27 4.42
C VAL A 300 -8.97 -26.59 4.23
N VAL A 301 -8.65 -27.26 5.34
CA VAL A 301 -8.55 -28.72 5.30
C VAL A 301 -9.98 -29.18 4.98
N LEU A 302 -10.31 -29.31 3.69
CA LEU A 302 -11.25 -30.35 3.26
C LEU A 302 -10.55 -31.62 3.71
N ALA A 303 -10.78 -32.00 4.97
CA ALA A 303 -10.26 -33.23 5.51
C ALA A 303 -10.74 -34.28 4.54
N SER A 304 -9.80 -34.95 3.87
CA SER A 304 -10.12 -35.90 2.81
C SER A 304 -11.22 -36.80 3.34
N GLU A 305 -12.42 -36.68 2.79
CA GLU A 305 -13.54 -37.51 3.23
C GLU A 305 -13.12 -38.95 2.95
N GLY A 306 -13.20 -39.79 3.97
CA GLY A 306 -12.85 -41.20 3.85
C GLY A 306 -13.72 -41.87 2.77
N GLU A 307 -13.18 -42.90 2.14
CA GLU A 307 -13.91 -43.68 1.15
C GLU A 307 -14.21 -45.06 1.72
N CYS A 308 -15.39 -45.61 1.41
CA CYS A 308 -15.69 -46.97 1.81
C CYS A 308 -14.77 -47.97 1.08
N PRO A 309 -14.01 -48.83 1.80
CA PRO A 309 -13.05 -49.74 1.17
C PRO A 309 -13.70 -50.80 0.27
N SER A 310 -15.02 -51.00 0.39
CA SER A 310 -15.76 -51.98 -0.42
C SER A 310 -16.47 -51.40 -1.65
N CYS A 311 -16.91 -50.15 -1.61
CA CYS A 311 -17.69 -49.55 -2.71
C CYS A 311 -17.20 -48.19 -3.19
N GLY A 312 -16.19 -47.60 -2.55
CA GLY A 312 -15.65 -46.28 -2.89
C GLY A 312 -16.59 -45.11 -2.61
N GLU A 313 -17.70 -45.33 -1.90
CA GLU A 313 -18.62 -44.25 -1.53
C GLU A 313 -17.97 -43.33 -0.50
N SER A 314 -18.09 -42.00 -0.68
CA SER A 314 -17.61 -41.02 0.30
C SER A 314 -18.36 -41.16 1.61
N VAL A 315 -17.62 -41.17 2.72
CA VAL A 315 -18.16 -41.25 4.07
C VAL A 315 -17.65 -40.06 4.90
N PRO A 316 -18.44 -39.58 5.89
CA PRO A 316 -18.08 -38.43 6.72
C PRO A 316 -17.06 -38.81 7.82
N ILE A 317 -15.95 -39.42 7.43
CA ILE A 317 -14.82 -39.79 8.30
C ILE A 317 -13.60 -39.03 7.78
N SER A 318 -12.75 -38.52 8.68
CA SER A 318 -11.60 -37.73 8.27
C SER A 318 -10.43 -37.86 9.25
N LEU A 319 -9.25 -37.34 8.89
CA LEU A 319 -8.11 -37.24 9.80
C LEU A 319 -7.96 -35.81 10.35
N ASN A 320 -7.58 -35.69 11.63
CA ASN A 320 -7.15 -34.40 12.20
C ASN A 320 -5.66 -34.13 11.92
N ASP A 321 -5.17 -32.95 12.29
CA ASP A 321 -3.78 -32.52 12.12
C ASP A 321 -2.75 -33.41 12.83
N ASN A 322 -3.20 -34.24 13.80
CA ASN A 322 -2.36 -35.19 14.53
C ASN A 322 -2.38 -36.61 13.92
N GLY A 323 -3.10 -36.81 12.80
CA GLY A 323 -3.25 -38.13 12.16
C GLY A 323 -4.25 -39.06 12.85
N GLU A 324 -5.14 -38.53 13.70
CA GLU A 324 -6.19 -39.30 14.38
C GLU A 324 -7.50 -39.26 13.59
N THR A 325 -8.26 -40.35 13.60
CA THR A 325 -9.54 -40.45 12.89
C THR A 325 -10.66 -39.73 13.62
N VAL A 326 -11.31 -38.80 12.93
CA VAL A 326 -12.43 -37.99 13.40
C VAL A 326 -13.73 -38.51 12.78
N VAL A 327 -14.73 -38.72 13.63
CA VAL A 327 -16.04 -39.25 13.26
C VAL A 327 -17.17 -38.42 13.85
N ASP A 328 -18.34 -38.48 13.21
CA ASP A 328 -19.59 -37.95 13.73
C ASP A 328 -20.10 -38.77 14.92
N CYS A 329 -20.76 -38.10 15.88
CA CYS A 329 -21.44 -38.77 16.98
C CYS A 329 -22.61 -39.63 16.48
N GLU A 330 -22.85 -40.78 17.12
CA GLU A 330 -23.92 -41.72 16.74
C GLU A 330 -25.33 -41.19 17.06
N LEU A 331 -25.45 -40.22 17.98
CA LEU A 331 -26.74 -39.56 18.24
C LEU A 331 -27.03 -38.48 17.21
N ASP A 332 -28.12 -38.66 16.46
CA ASP A 332 -28.62 -37.70 15.46
C ASP A 332 -28.81 -36.27 16.02
N ASP A 333 -29.08 -36.13 17.33
CA ASP A 333 -29.28 -34.84 18.00
C ASP A 333 -27.98 -34.15 18.48
N CYS A 334 -26.83 -34.84 18.45
CA CYS A 334 -25.60 -34.35 19.06
C CYS A 334 -24.72 -33.54 18.10
N ASN A 335 -24.78 -33.82 16.79
CA ASN A 335 -24.08 -33.11 15.69
C ASN A 335 -22.63 -32.68 16.01
N SER A 336 -21.93 -33.46 16.82
CA SER A 336 -20.54 -33.21 17.23
C SER A 336 -19.61 -34.18 16.51
N ARG A 337 -18.39 -33.71 16.23
CA ARG A 337 -17.29 -34.49 15.66
C ARG A 337 -16.15 -34.58 16.65
N GLY A 338 -15.53 -35.75 16.75
CA GLY A 338 -14.37 -35.93 17.60
C GLY A 338 -13.62 -37.22 17.28
N VAL A 339 -12.52 -37.42 18.00
CA VAL A 339 -11.63 -38.57 17.79
C VAL A 339 -12.37 -39.86 18.12
N ALA A 340 -12.26 -40.86 17.24
CA ALA A 340 -12.87 -42.16 17.45
C ALA A 340 -12.49 -42.74 18.83
N GLY A 341 -13.49 -43.19 19.59
CA GLY A 341 -13.30 -43.76 20.92
C GLY A 341 -13.12 -42.75 22.06
N SER A 342 -12.99 -41.45 21.76
CA SER A 342 -13.02 -40.40 22.79
C SER A 342 -14.46 -40.12 23.27
N ILE A 343 -14.61 -39.46 24.43
CA ILE A 343 -15.93 -39.10 24.97
C ILE A 343 -16.43 -37.85 24.24
N CYS A 344 -17.65 -37.93 23.71
CA CYS A 344 -18.31 -36.81 23.07
C CYS A 344 -18.70 -35.73 24.11
N GLU A 345 -18.21 -34.51 23.92
CA GLU A 345 -18.52 -33.35 24.79
C GLU A 345 -20.00 -32.94 24.76
N GLY A 346 -20.77 -33.35 23.75
CA GLY A 346 -22.17 -32.98 23.60
C GLY A 346 -23.17 -33.96 24.24
N CYS A 347 -22.84 -35.26 24.31
CA CYS A 347 -23.77 -36.28 24.81
C CYS A 347 -23.16 -37.30 25.77
N ASP A 348 -21.89 -37.12 26.20
CA ASP A 348 -21.15 -37.98 27.14
C ASP A 348 -21.04 -39.46 26.72
N LYS A 349 -21.35 -39.79 25.46
CA LYS A 349 -21.15 -41.12 24.89
C LYS A 349 -19.83 -41.20 24.12
N PRO A 350 -19.18 -42.37 24.06
CA PRO A 350 -17.98 -42.53 23.25
C PRO A 350 -18.31 -42.39 21.76
N TYR A 351 -17.43 -41.72 21.01
CA TYR A 351 -17.49 -41.69 19.55
C TYR A 351 -17.33 -43.11 18.98
N PRO A 352 -18.04 -43.45 17.89
CA PRO A 352 -18.03 -44.80 17.34
C PRO A 352 -16.65 -45.19 16.78
N ASN A 353 -16.15 -46.38 17.13
CA ASN A 353 -14.91 -46.94 16.59
C ASN A 353 -15.12 -47.71 15.27
N ARG A 354 -16.38 -47.92 14.87
CA ARG A 354 -16.75 -48.62 13.64
C ARG A 354 -17.85 -47.85 12.94
N PHE A 355 -17.79 -47.82 11.62
CA PHE A 355 -18.77 -47.12 10.79
C PHE A 355 -19.42 -48.10 9.82
N THR A 356 -20.73 -47.98 9.66
CA THR A 356 -21.50 -48.76 8.69
C THR A 356 -21.77 -47.89 7.47
N CYS A 357 -21.19 -48.27 6.32
CA CYS A 357 -21.40 -47.54 5.08
C CYS A 357 -22.87 -47.60 4.65
N LYS A 358 -23.48 -46.44 4.38
CA LYS A 358 -24.88 -46.36 3.91
C LYS A 358 -25.06 -46.88 2.48
N GLY A 359 -24.01 -46.87 1.66
CA GLY A 359 -24.05 -47.31 0.26
C GLY A 359 -24.04 -48.83 0.09
N CYS A 360 -23.19 -49.55 0.84
CA CYS A 360 -23.02 -51.00 0.70
C CYS A 360 -23.33 -51.83 1.96
N GLY A 361 -23.62 -51.18 3.10
CA GLY A 361 -23.96 -51.85 4.36
C GLY A 361 -22.79 -52.51 5.10
N VAL A 362 -21.55 -52.35 4.61
CA VAL A 362 -20.35 -52.90 5.26
C VAL A 362 -20.06 -52.14 6.56
N ASN A 363 -19.82 -52.90 7.64
CA ASN A 363 -19.43 -52.37 8.95
C ASN A 363 -17.96 -52.68 9.24
N SER A 364 -17.10 -51.67 9.08
CA SER A 364 -15.65 -51.76 9.24
C SER A 364 -15.15 -50.77 10.31
N PRO A 365 -13.97 -51.02 10.90
CA PRO A 365 -13.25 -50.01 11.70
C PRO A 365 -13.11 -48.68 10.95
N VAL A 366 -13.21 -47.57 11.68
CA VAL A 366 -13.16 -46.22 11.09
C VAL A 366 -11.81 -45.89 10.44
N SER A 367 -10.73 -46.55 10.85
CA SER A 367 -9.40 -46.47 10.23
C SER A 367 -9.40 -46.95 8.78
N ASP A 368 -10.19 -47.98 8.47
CA ASP A 368 -10.17 -48.65 7.17
C ASP A 368 -10.89 -47.84 6.07
N TYR A 369 -11.55 -46.75 6.47
CA TYR A 369 -12.17 -45.78 5.57
C TYR A 369 -11.21 -44.67 5.14
N ILE A 370 -10.01 -44.59 5.73
CA ILE A 370 -8.97 -43.67 5.28
C ILE A 370 -8.07 -44.44 4.30
N PRO A 371 -7.99 -44.01 3.03
CA PRO A 371 -7.13 -44.68 2.06
C PRO A 371 -5.65 -44.48 2.46
N ASP A 372 -4.90 -45.58 2.57
CA ASP A 372 -3.43 -45.58 2.70
C ASP A 372 -2.82 -44.99 1.42
N THR A 373 -2.68 -43.67 1.37
CA THR A 373 -2.05 -42.96 0.24
C THR A 373 -0.52 -42.93 0.34
N GLU A 374 0.08 -43.55 1.36
CA GLU A 374 1.53 -43.63 1.58
C GLU A 374 2.10 -45.05 1.49
N ALA A 375 1.76 -45.80 0.44
CA ALA A 375 2.39 -47.09 0.16
C ALA A 375 2.85 -47.22 -1.30
N TRP A 376 3.51 -46.20 -1.87
CA TRP A 376 4.43 -46.35 -3.02
C TRP A 376 5.30 -45.11 -3.24
#